data_AF-A0A076LJA6-F1
#
_entry.id   AF-A0A076LJA6-F1
#
_cell.length_a   1.000
_cell.length_b   1.000
_cell.length_c   1.000
_cell.angle_alpha   90.00
_cell.angle_beta   90.00
_cell.angle_gamma   90.00
#
_symmetry.space_group_name_H-M   'P 1'
#
loop_
_entity.id
_entity.type
_entity.pdbx_description
1 polymer ?
#
loop_
_entity_poly.entity_id
_entity_poly.type
_entity_poly.pdbx_seq_one_letter_code
_entity_poly.pdbx_strand_id
1 'polypeptide(L)'
;MILLVSPIDVEEAKEAIAGGADIIDVKNPKEGSLGANFPWMIKAIREVTPKDLLVSATVGDVPYKPGTISLAAVGAAISGADYIKVGLYGVKNYYQAVELMKNVVRAVKDIDEDKIVVAAGYADAHRVGAVEPLIIPKIARDAGCDVAMLDTAIKDGKTLFDFQSKEILAEFVEETHDYGLKCALAGSIKKEHIPILKEIGTDIVGVRGAACKGGDRNNGRIDRELVRELKELCK
;
A
#
# COMPACT_ATOMS: atom_id res chain seq x y z
N MET A 1 9.48 7.76 10.06
CA MET A 1 8.49 7.21 9.11
C MET A 1 9.05 5.91 8.52
N ILE A 2 8.20 4.92 8.30
CA ILE A 2 8.56 3.62 7.68
C ILE A 2 8.58 3.78 6.16
N LEU A 3 9.60 3.26 5.50
CA LEU A 3 9.73 3.28 4.04
C LEU A 3 9.27 1.94 3.44
N LEU A 4 8.21 2.01 2.62
CA LEU A 4 7.72 0.89 1.82
C LEU A 4 8.14 1.07 0.35
N VAL A 5 8.79 0.06 -0.21
CA VAL A 5 9.22 0.05 -1.63
C VAL A 5 8.54 -1.10 -2.36
N SER A 6 7.96 -0.83 -3.54
CA SER A 6 7.22 -1.84 -4.31
C SER A 6 8.00 -2.44 -5.50
N PRO A 7 8.73 -3.56 -5.34
CA PRO A 7 9.34 -4.30 -6.45
C PRO A 7 8.32 -5.13 -7.25
N ILE A 8 8.68 -5.50 -8.49
CA ILE A 8 7.90 -6.45 -9.32
C ILE A 8 8.54 -7.84 -9.45
N ASP A 9 9.80 -7.99 -9.07
CA ASP A 9 10.54 -9.25 -9.16
C ASP A 9 11.60 -9.36 -8.04
N VAL A 10 12.24 -10.53 -7.96
CA VAL A 10 13.22 -10.88 -6.92
C VAL A 10 14.46 -9.98 -6.95
N GLU A 11 14.93 -9.57 -8.13
CA GLU A 11 16.14 -8.72 -8.22
C GLU A 11 15.84 -7.29 -7.78
N GLU A 12 14.68 -6.74 -8.14
CA GLU A 12 14.22 -5.47 -7.59
C GLU A 12 14.04 -5.52 -6.07
N ALA A 13 13.53 -6.64 -5.52
CA ALA A 13 13.39 -6.81 -4.08
C ALA A 13 14.75 -6.79 -3.37
N LYS A 14 15.78 -7.45 -3.94
CA LYS A 14 17.15 -7.42 -3.40
C LYS A 14 17.73 -6.01 -3.37
N GLU A 15 17.51 -5.21 -4.42
CA GLU A 15 17.94 -3.81 -4.44
C GLU A 15 17.21 -2.96 -3.37
N ALA A 16 15.90 -3.17 -3.20
CA ALA A 16 15.12 -2.49 -2.16
C ALA A 16 15.64 -2.82 -0.75
N ILE A 17 15.91 -4.11 -0.48
CA ILE A 17 16.48 -4.57 0.80
C ILE A 17 17.86 -3.95 1.01
N ALA A 18 18.74 -3.99 0.01
CA ALA A 18 20.10 -3.44 0.10
C ALA A 18 20.14 -1.92 0.29
N GLY A 19 19.07 -1.21 -0.11
CA GLY A 19 18.88 0.21 0.13
C GLY A 19 18.30 0.55 1.51
N GLY A 20 17.80 -0.45 2.26
CA GLY A 20 17.24 -0.25 3.60
C GLY A 20 15.75 0.05 3.64
N ALA A 21 14.98 -0.43 2.66
CA ALA A 21 13.52 -0.43 2.75
C ALA A 21 13.03 -1.27 3.94
N ASP A 22 12.02 -0.77 4.68
CA ASP A 22 11.48 -1.44 5.86
C ASP A 22 10.40 -2.49 5.50
N ILE A 23 9.62 -2.19 4.44
CA ILE A 23 8.57 -3.07 3.93
C ILE A 23 8.79 -3.28 2.43
N ILE A 24 8.82 -4.55 2.00
CA ILE A 24 8.95 -4.95 0.60
C ILE A 24 7.56 -5.30 0.05
N ASP A 25 7.02 -4.46 -0.85
CA ASP A 25 5.64 -4.54 -1.33
C ASP A 25 5.50 -5.20 -2.70
N VAL A 26 5.07 -6.45 -2.71
CA VAL A 26 4.86 -7.26 -3.90
C VAL A 26 3.54 -6.87 -4.56
N LYS A 27 3.64 -6.22 -5.72
CA LYS A 27 2.47 -5.91 -6.57
C LYS A 27 2.76 -6.12 -8.06
N ASN A 28 1.72 -6.03 -8.87
CA ASN A 28 1.79 -6.19 -10.32
C ASN A 28 1.16 -4.98 -11.04
N PRO A 29 1.96 -4.00 -11.47
CA PRO A 29 1.46 -2.83 -12.19
C PRO A 29 0.71 -3.15 -13.50
N LYS A 30 0.88 -4.35 -14.07
CA LYS A 30 0.14 -4.78 -15.27
C LYS A 30 -1.34 -5.05 -15.00
N GLU A 31 -1.71 -5.26 -13.73
CA GLU A 31 -3.08 -5.53 -13.29
C GLU A 31 -3.73 -4.32 -12.58
N GLY A 32 -3.11 -3.15 -12.67
CA GLY A 32 -3.63 -1.91 -12.06
C GLY A 32 -2.67 -1.29 -11.06
N SER A 33 -3.15 -0.29 -10.32
CA SER A 33 -2.37 0.45 -9.34
C SER A 33 -1.86 -0.44 -8.20
N LEU A 34 -2.78 -1.23 -7.64
CA LEU A 34 -2.57 -2.24 -6.61
C LEU A 34 -2.86 -3.64 -7.16
N GLY A 35 -2.61 -3.87 -8.44
CA GLY A 35 -2.77 -5.18 -9.09
C GLY A 35 -2.03 -6.29 -8.35
N ALA A 36 -2.64 -7.46 -8.23
CA ALA A 36 -2.08 -8.59 -7.48
C ALA A 36 -0.94 -9.24 -8.25
N ASN A 37 0.11 -9.67 -7.55
CA ASN A 37 1.11 -10.57 -8.13
C ASN A 37 0.76 -12.03 -7.83
N PHE A 38 1.49 -12.96 -8.42
CA PHE A 38 1.26 -14.39 -8.28
C PHE A 38 1.77 -14.93 -6.93
N PRO A 39 1.17 -16.02 -6.42
CA PRO A 39 1.57 -16.62 -5.13
C PRO A 39 3.05 -17.02 -5.09
N TRP A 40 3.60 -17.57 -6.19
CA TRP A 40 5.02 -17.93 -6.24
C TRP A 40 5.96 -16.72 -6.19
N MET A 41 5.52 -15.55 -6.65
CA MET A 41 6.32 -14.33 -6.55
C MET A 41 6.32 -13.78 -5.13
N ILE A 42 5.17 -13.76 -4.46
CA ILE A 42 5.07 -13.38 -3.04
C ILE A 42 5.99 -14.27 -2.21
N LYS A 43 5.91 -15.59 -2.43
CA LYS A 43 6.75 -16.58 -1.74
C LYS A 43 8.24 -16.36 -2.02
N ALA A 44 8.63 -16.21 -3.28
CA ALA A 44 10.03 -16.00 -3.65
C ALA A 44 10.60 -14.71 -3.04
N ILE A 45 9.81 -13.64 -2.98
CA ILE A 45 10.23 -12.39 -2.34
C ILE A 45 10.35 -12.59 -0.82
N ARG A 46 9.37 -13.24 -0.17
CA ARG A 46 9.46 -13.55 1.27
C ARG A 46 10.68 -14.42 1.62
N GLU A 47 11.07 -15.35 0.76
CA GLU A 47 12.26 -16.20 0.94
C GLU A 47 13.57 -15.41 0.87
N VAL A 48 13.65 -14.35 0.06
CA VAL A 48 14.87 -13.51 -0.02
C VAL A 48 14.86 -12.35 0.97
N THR A 49 13.71 -11.94 1.50
CA THR A 49 13.59 -10.86 2.47
C THR A 49 14.01 -11.34 3.88
N PRO A 50 14.99 -10.68 4.53
CA PRO A 50 15.38 -10.94 5.92
C PRO A 50 14.19 -10.98 6.89
N LYS A 51 14.25 -11.83 7.91
CA LYS A 51 13.13 -12.07 8.84
C LYS A 51 12.73 -10.85 9.68
N ASP A 52 13.65 -9.91 9.87
CA ASP A 52 13.44 -8.64 10.56
C ASP A 52 12.74 -7.58 9.69
N LEU A 53 12.57 -7.84 8.39
CA LEU A 53 11.81 -7.00 7.47
C LEU A 53 10.47 -7.65 7.10
N LEU A 54 9.49 -6.80 6.82
CA LEU A 54 8.12 -7.19 6.51
C LEU A 54 7.89 -7.26 4.99
N VAL A 55 7.05 -8.21 4.56
CA VAL A 55 6.60 -8.33 3.16
C VAL A 55 5.13 -7.93 3.08
N SER A 56 4.84 -6.99 2.19
CA SER A 56 3.47 -6.58 1.83
C SER A 56 3.09 -7.22 0.50
N ALA A 57 1.81 -7.55 0.32
CA ALA A 57 1.28 -7.98 -0.97
C ALA A 57 -0.11 -7.41 -1.22
N THR A 58 -0.36 -6.99 -2.46
CA THR A 58 -1.68 -6.53 -2.89
C THR A 58 -2.55 -7.68 -3.40
N VAL A 59 -3.85 -7.61 -3.14
CA VAL A 59 -4.85 -8.55 -3.69
C VAL A 59 -5.63 -7.97 -4.88
N GLY A 60 -5.29 -6.76 -5.32
CA GLY A 60 -5.81 -6.15 -6.55
C GLY A 60 -6.43 -4.76 -6.35
N ASP A 61 -6.72 -4.13 -7.49
CA ASP A 61 -7.74 -3.09 -7.61
C ASP A 61 -9.11 -3.81 -7.66
N VAL A 62 -9.72 -4.06 -6.48
CA VAL A 62 -10.71 -5.13 -6.36
C VAL A 62 -12.14 -4.72 -6.76
N PRO A 63 -12.92 -5.60 -7.38
CA PRO A 63 -14.37 -5.43 -7.50
C PRO A 63 -15.06 -5.62 -6.14
N TYR A 64 -16.34 -5.23 -6.05
CA TYR A 64 -17.17 -5.61 -4.89
C TYR A 64 -17.55 -7.10 -4.95
N LYS A 65 -16.63 -7.96 -4.52
CA LYS A 65 -16.80 -9.43 -4.45
C LYS A 65 -16.20 -9.99 -3.15
N PRO A 66 -16.84 -9.76 -1.98
CA PRO A 66 -16.26 -10.08 -0.67
C PRO A 66 -15.65 -11.49 -0.57
N GLY A 67 -16.35 -12.52 -1.04
CA GLY A 67 -15.86 -13.91 -1.02
C GLY A 67 -14.58 -14.13 -1.85
N THR A 68 -14.54 -13.61 -3.09
CA THR A 68 -13.36 -13.70 -3.96
C THR A 68 -12.14 -13.01 -3.34
N ILE A 69 -12.34 -11.82 -2.76
CA ILE A 69 -11.24 -11.05 -2.18
C ILE A 69 -10.76 -11.66 -0.87
N SER A 70 -11.65 -12.27 -0.09
CA SER A 70 -11.28 -13.03 1.10
C SER A 70 -10.40 -14.24 0.74
N LEU A 71 -10.76 -15.00 -0.32
CA LEU A 71 -9.93 -16.10 -0.82
C LEU A 71 -8.56 -15.61 -1.33
N ALA A 72 -8.53 -14.46 -2.02
CA ALA A 72 -7.28 -13.86 -2.48
C ALA A 72 -6.39 -13.41 -1.30
N ALA A 73 -6.98 -12.86 -0.24
CA ALA A 73 -6.28 -12.48 0.99
C ALA A 73 -5.67 -13.70 1.70
N VAL A 74 -6.41 -14.81 1.80
CA VAL A 74 -5.86 -16.10 2.26
C VAL A 74 -4.68 -16.52 1.39
N GLY A 75 -4.81 -16.45 0.06
CA GLY A 75 -3.75 -16.80 -0.87
C GLY A 75 -2.47 -15.97 -0.66
N ALA A 76 -2.61 -14.66 -0.46
CA ALA A 76 -1.48 -13.77 -0.18
C ALA A 76 -0.83 -14.08 1.18
N ALA A 77 -1.64 -14.27 2.23
CA ALA A 77 -1.17 -14.60 3.57
C ALA A 77 -0.40 -15.93 3.62
N ILE A 78 -0.95 -17.00 3.02
CA ILE A 78 -0.31 -18.32 2.92
C ILE A 78 0.96 -18.27 2.08
N SER A 79 1.02 -17.38 1.09
CA SER A 79 2.21 -17.21 0.26
C SER A 79 3.33 -16.43 0.96
N GLY A 80 3.10 -15.92 2.18
CA GLY A 80 4.13 -15.31 3.02
C GLY A 80 4.05 -13.79 3.15
N ALA A 81 2.93 -13.17 2.79
CA ALA A 81 2.71 -11.75 3.09
C ALA A 81 2.43 -11.54 4.59
N ASP A 82 3.07 -10.52 5.15
CA ASP A 82 2.83 -10.01 6.50
C ASP A 82 1.79 -8.88 6.48
N TYR A 83 1.79 -8.07 5.41
CA TYR A 83 0.80 -7.04 5.14
C TYR A 83 -0.04 -7.42 3.91
N ILE A 84 -1.37 -7.47 4.06
CA ILE A 84 -2.31 -7.80 3.00
C ILE A 84 -3.08 -6.53 2.63
N LYS A 85 -2.89 -6.06 1.39
CA LYS A 85 -3.38 -4.75 0.93
C LYS A 85 -4.51 -4.88 -0.08
N VAL A 86 -5.63 -4.22 0.21
CA VAL A 86 -6.84 -4.27 -0.63
C VAL A 86 -7.09 -2.90 -1.25
N GLY A 87 -7.04 -2.80 -2.58
CA GLY A 87 -7.38 -1.60 -3.31
C GLY A 87 -8.90 -1.46 -3.51
N LEU A 88 -9.53 -0.53 -2.79
CA LEU A 88 -10.99 -0.33 -2.75
C LEU A 88 -11.54 0.34 -4.03
N TYR A 89 -11.42 -0.37 -5.15
CA TYR A 89 -11.64 0.19 -6.48
C TYR A 89 -13.09 0.08 -6.96
N GLY A 90 -13.67 -1.13 -6.89
CA GLY A 90 -15.01 -1.43 -7.38
C GLY A 90 -16.11 -1.26 -6.35
N VAL A 91 -15.78 -1.09 -5.08
CA VAL A 91 -16.72 -0.69 -4.03
C VAL A 91 -17.09 0.79 -4.21
N LYS A 92 -18.37 1.13 -4.01
CA LYS A 92 -18.91 2.46 -4.36
C LYS A 92 -19.26 3.32 -3.15
N ASN A 93 -19.39 2.72 -1.98
CA ASN A 93 -19.78 3.44 -0.77
C ASN A 93 -19.18 2.77 0.47
N TYR A 94 -19.36 3.45 1.60
CA TYR A 94 -18.92 3.02 2.92
C TYR A 94 -19.36 1.59 3.25
N TYR A 95 -20.65 1.25 3.08
CA TYR A 95 -21.18 -0.06 3.50
C TYR A 95 -20.57 -1.22 2.71
N GLN A 96 -20.44 -1.08 1.38
CA GLN A 96 -19.79 -2.08 0.54
C GLN A 96 -18.31 -2.27 0.90
N ALA A 97 -17.61 -1.16 1.17
CA ALA A 97 -16.21 -1.20 1.55
C ALA A 97 -16.03 -1.89 2.92
N VAL A 98 -16.85 -1.54 3.91
CA VAL A 98 -16.83 -2.17 5.25
C VAL A 98 -17.19 -3.65 5.16
N GLU A 99 -18.22 -4.04 4.40
CA GLU A 99 -18.58 -5.46 4.22
C GLU A 99 -17.42 -6.26 3.61
N LEU A 100 -16.82 -5.74 2.53
CA LEU A 100 -15.69 -6.40 1.88
C LEU A 100 -14.49 -6.51 2.83
N MET A 101 -14.12 -5.42 3.51
CA MET A 101 -12.97 -5.41 4.41
C MET A 101 -13.18 -6.26 5.66
N LYS A 102 -14.37 -6.31 6.26
CA LYS A 102 -14.66 -7.20 7.41
C LYS A 102 -14.39 -8.66 7.08
N ASN A 103 -14.80 -9.10 5.90
CA ASN A 103 -14.58 -10.47 5.46
C ASN A 103 -13.10 -10.75 5.18
N VAL A 104 -12.38 -9.79 4.58
CA VAL A 104 -10.92 -9.89 4.40
C VAL A 104 -10.19 -9.95 5.74
N VAL A 105 -10.54 -9.07 6.69
CA VAL A 105 -9.95 -9.03 8.04
C VAL A 105 -10.11 -10.38 8.71
N ARG A 106 -11.33 -10.93 8.76
CA ARG A 106 -11.57 -12.27 9.30
C ARG A 106 -10.71 -13.32 8.60
N ALA A 107 -10.69 -13.34 7.28
CA ALA A 107 -9.97 -14.35 6.51
C ALA A 107 -8.45 -14.32 6.76
N VAL A 108 -7.86 -13.14 6.97
CA VAL A 108 -6.44 -12.98 7.29
C VAL A 108 -6.16 -13.35 8.75
N LYS A 109 -6.95 -12.82 9.70
CA LYS A 109 -6.74 -13.03 11.13
C LYS A 109 -7.03 -14.47 11.58
N ASP A 110 -7.92 -15.20 10.87
CA ASP A 110 -8.15 -16.63 11.09
C ASP A 110 -6.93 -17.50 10.70
N ILE A 111 -6.01 -16.99 9.86
CA ILE A 111 -4.74 -17.65 9.52
C ILE A 111 -3.67 -17.31 10.56
N ASP A 112 -3.54 -16.03 10.88
CA ASP A 112 -2.49 -15.50 11.75
C ASP A 112 -2.91 -14.10 12.22
N GLU A 113 -3.05 -13.93 13.54
CA GLU A 113 -3.50 -12.67 14.14
C GLU A 113 -2.48 -11.53 14.01
N ASP A 114 -1.19 -11.88 13.86
CA ASP A 114 -0.08 -10.94 13.70
C ASP A 114 -0.02 -10.34 12.27
N LYS A 115 -0.74 -10.92 11.30
CA LYS A 115 -0.80 -10.39 9.93
C LYS A 115 -1.65 -9.13 9.85
N ILE A 116 -1.16 -8.16 9.09
CA ILE A 116 -1.69 -6.81 9.02
C ILE A 116 -2.59 -6.63 7.79
N VAL A 117 -3.76 -6.03 7.95
CA VAL A 117 -4.71 -5.74 6.88
C VAL A 117 -4.76 -4.25 6.59
N VAL A 118 -4.57 -3.90 5.31
CA VAL A 118 -4.52 -2.52 4.83
C VAL A 118 -5.73 -2.23 3.94
N ALA A 119 -6.56 -1.27 4.33
CA ALA A 119 -7.63 -0.71 3.51
C ALA A 119 -7.07 0.47 2.68
N ALA A 120 -6.91 0.29 1.37
CA ALA A 120 -6.33 1.31 0.50
C ALA A 120 -7.38 1.95 -0.42
N GLY A 121 -7.60 3.25 -0.24
CA GLY A 121 -8.36 4.08 -1.17
C GLY A 121 -7.47 4.73 -2.23
N TYR A 122 -8.12 5.46 -3.14
CA TYR A 122 -7.43 6.18 -4.21
C TYR A 122 -7.68 7.68 -4.07
N ALA A 123 -6.62 8.47 -3.99
CA ALA A 123 -6.68 9.93 -3.90
C ALA A 123 -7.43 10.54 -5.09
N ASP A 124 -7.35 9.89 -6.25
CA ASP A 124 -8.04 10.22 -7.50
C ASP A 124 -9.25 9.30 -7.80
N ALA A 125 -9.92 8.80 -6.75
CA ALA A 125 -11.06 7.87 -6.87
C ALA A 125 -12.12 8.31 -7.87
N HIS A 126 -12.40 9.63 -7.96
CA HIS A 126 -13.36 10.19 -8.90
C HIS A 126 -13.07 9.86 -10.37
N ARG A 127 -11.80 9.62 -10.74
CA ARG A 127 -11.40 9.26 -12.11
C ARG A 127 -11.76 7.84 -12.50
N VAL A 128 -11.98 6.96 -11.51
CA VAL A 128 -12.27 5.53 -11.69
C VAL A 128 -13.62 5.12 -11.08
N GLY A 129 -14.33 6.07 -10.48
CA GLY A 129 -15.58 5.83 -9.76
C GLY A 129 -15.42 4.94 -8.53
N ALA A 130 -14.26 4.98 -7.86
CA ALA A 130 -14.01 4.26 -6.62
C ALA A 130 -14.66 4.97 -5.42
N VAL A 131 -14.62 4.32 -4.25
CA VAL A 131 -15.12 4.90 -3.00
C VAL A 131 -14.34 6.18 -2.63
N GLU A 132 -15.04 7.14 -2.02
CA GLU A 132 -14.48 8.41 -1.56
C GLU A 132 -13.23 8.20 -0.67
N PRO A 133 -12.05 8.74 -1.03
CA PRO A 133 -10.82 8.54 -0.26
C PRO A 133 -10.93 9.04 1.19
N LEU A 134 -11.66 10.12 1.46
CA LEU A 134 -11.71 10.70 2.80
C LEU A 134 -12.49 9.87 3.83
N ILE A 135 -13.20 8.81 3.42
CA ILE A 135 -13.89 7.91 4.35
C ILE A 135 -13.12 6.62 4.65
N ILE A 136 -11.91 6.45 4.09
CA ILE A 136 -11.07 5.26 4.29
C ILE A 136 -10.70 5.04 5.78
N PRO A 137 -10.39 6.07 6.60
CA PRO A 137 -10.12 5.86 8.03
C PRO A 137 -11.31 5.23 8.76
N LYS A 138 -12.54 5.69 8.48
CA LYS A 138 -13.78 5.13 9.03
C LYS A 138 -14.02 3.70 8.55
N ILE A 139 -13.80 3.44 7.27
CA ILE A 139 -13.91 2.08 6.70
C ILE A 139 -12.93 1.14 7.41
N ALA A 140 -11.66 1.54 7.54
CA ALA A 140 -10.63 0.75 8.20
C ALA A 140 -11.00 0.43 9.66
N ARG A 141 -11.41 1.45 10.42
CA ARG A 141 -11.87 1.31 11.81
C ARG A 141 -13.03 0.32 11.93
N ASP A 142 -14.11 0.57 11.18
CA ASP A 142 -15.35 -0.19 11.35
C ASP A 142 -15.25 -1.62 10.78
N ALA A 143 -14.26 -1.88 9.93
CA ALA A 143 -13.93 -3.21 9.45
C ALA A 143 -12.92 -3.97 10.32
N GLY A 144 -12.25 -3.30 11.25
CA GLY A 144 -11.16 -3.91 12.06
C GLY A 144 -9.86 -4.10 11.27
N CYS A 145 -9.58 -3.22 10.31
CA CYS A 145 -8.28 -3.18 9.64
C CYS A 145 -7.23 -2.56 10.57
N ASP A 146 -5.96 -2.70 10.21
CA ASP A 146 -4.85 -2.15 11.00
C ASP A 146 -4.29 -0.85 10.40
N VAL A 147 -4.47 -0.65 9.08
CA VAL A 147 -3.90 0.47 8.34
C VAL A 147 -4.93 1.09 7.40
N ALA A 148 -5.07 2.42 7.44
CA ALA A 148 -5.75 3.22 6.42
C ALA A 148 -4.73 3.76 5.42
N MET A 149 -5.00 3.63 4.12
CA MET A 149 -4.04 3.98 3.07
C MET A 149 -4.64 4.76 1.91
N LEU A 150 -3.86 5.66 1.31
CA LEU A 150 -4.14 6.25 -0.01
C LEU A 150 -3.01 5.97 -1.02
N ASP A 151 -3.37 5.69 -2.28
CA ASP A 151 -2.49 5.68 -3.46
C ASP A 151 -3.21 6.42 -4.63
N THR A 152 -2.63 6.49 -5.82
CA THR A 152 -3.31 6.94 -7.05
C THR A 152 -3.79 5.75 -7.87
N ALA A 153 -4.97 5.78 -8.48
CA ALA A 153 -5.47 4.73 -9.36
C ALA A 153 -4.79 4.80 -10.73
N ILE A 154 -4.82 5.99 -11.36
CA ILE A 154 -4.26 6.19 -12.70
C ILE A 154 -2.82 6.67 -12.58
N LYS A 155 -1.92 6.02 -13.33
CA LYS A 155 -0.47 6.25 -13.24
C LYS A 155 0.01 7.14 -14.39
N ASP A 156 -0.54 8.35 -14.46
CA ASP A 156 -0.28 9.38 -15.50
C ASP A 156 0.68 10.49 -15.05
N GLY A 157 1.51 10.23 -14.04
CA GLY A 157 2.50 11.17 -13.50
C GLY A 157 1.95 12.14 -12.44
N LYS A 158 0.62 12.25 -12.31
CA LYS A 158 0.01 12.97 -11.18
C LYS A 158 0.29 12.23 -9.86
N THR A 159 0.41 13.01 -8.81
CA THR A 159 0.84 12.61 -7.47
C THR A 159 -0.30 12.74 -6.47
N LEU A 160 -0.12 12.19 -5.28
CA LEU A 160 -1.04 12.37 -4.15
C LEU A 160 -1.40 13.86 -3.94
N PHE A 161 -0.40 14.73 -4.00
CA PHE A 161 -0.53 16.17 -3.76
C PHE A 161 -1.20 16.93 -4.92
N ASP A 162 -1.38 16.31 -6.09
CA ASP A 162 -2.18 16.87 -7.17
C ASP A 162 -3.69 16.64 -6.96
N PHE A 163 -4.06 15.73 -6.05
CA PHE A 163 -5.45 15.36 -5.78
C PHE A 163 -5.93 15.71 -4.37
N GLN A 164 -5.02 15.79 -3.39
CA GLN A 164 -5.34 16.08 -2.00
C GLN A 164 -4.40 17.17 -1.48
N SER A 165 -4.94 18.16 -0.77
CA SER A 165 -4.13 19.21 -0.15
C SER A 165 -3.39 18.70 1.09
N LYS A 166 -2.37 19.42 1.53
CA LYS A 166 -1.62 19.06 2.75
C LYS A 166 -2.54 19.02 3.97
N GLU A 167 -3.47 19.96 4.08
CA GLU A 167 -4.40 20.09 5.20
C GLU A 167 -5.34 18.89 5.27
N ILE A 168 -5.93 18.50 4.13
CA ILE A 168 -6.81 17.34 4.04
C ILE A 168 -6.06 16.04 4.33
N LEU A 169 -4.79 15.92 3.90
CA LEU A 169 -3.96 14.77 4.24
C LEU A 169 -3.59 14.75 5.73
N ALA A 170 -3.38 15.90 6.36
CA ALA A 170 -3.15 15.99 7.80
C ALA A 170 -4.38 15.54 8.60
N GLU A 171 -5.58 16.00 8.21
CA GLU A 171 -6.85 15.55 8.79
C GLU A 171 -7.06 14.04 8.60
N PHE A 172 -6.71 13.49 7.43
CA PHE A 172 -6.76 12.06 7.17
C PHE A 172 -5.85 11.25 8.12
N VAL A 173 -4.62 11.75 8.34
CA VAL A 173 -3.66 11.11 9.25
C VAL A 173 -4.15 11.20 10.69
N GLU A 174 -4.59 12.38 11.13
CA GLU A 174 -5.13 12.61 12.48
C GLU A 174 -6.34 11.70 12.76
N GLU A 175 -7.32 11.66 11.86
CA GLU A 175 -8.50 10.80 12.01
C GLU A 175 -8.12 9.31 12.05
N THR A 176 -7.12 8.90 11.25
CA THR A 176 -6.61 7.51 11.28
C THR A 176 -5.99 7.19 12.64
N HIS A 177 -5.19 8.09 13.20
CA HIS A 177 -4.56 7.92 14.51
C HIS A 177 -5.56 7.93 15.66
N ASP A 178 -6.60 8.77 15.60
CA ASP A 178 -7.68 8.81 16.59
C ASP A 178 -8.44 7.48 16.70
N TYR A 179 -8.45 6.69 15.63
CA TYR A 179 -9.01 5.34 15.61
C TYR A 179 -8.02 4.24 16.04
N GLY A 180 -6.80 4.61 16.46
CA GLY A 180 -5.75 3.67 16.84
C GLY A 180 -5.12 2.92 15.66
N LEU A 181 -5.32 3.41 14.43
CA LEU A 181 -4.81 2.81 13.20
C LEU A 181 -3.48 3.43 12.80
N LYS A 182 -2.77 2.77 11.88
CA LYS A 182 -1.61 3.35 11.18
C LYS A 182 -2.03 3.97 9.85
N CYS A 183 -1.36 5.04 9.43
CA CYS A 183 -1.60 5.72 8.17
C CYS A 183 -0.47 5.47 7.15
N ALA A 184 -0.83 4.98 5.96
CA ALA A 184 0.10 4.83 4.83
C ALA A 184 -0.27 5.74 3.67
N LEU A 185 0.69 6.51 3.14
CA LEU A 185 0.46 7.40 2.00
C LEU A 185 1.41 7.08 0.84
N ALA A 186 0.84 6.94 -0.36
CA ALA A 186 1.53 6.68 -1.62
C ALA A 186 0.90 7.51 -2.75
N GLY A 187 1.30 7.27 -4.00
CA GLY A 187 0.78 8.00 -5.16
C GLY A 187 1.83 8.89 -5.81
N SER A 188 2.71 8.29 -6.61
CA SER A 188 3.81 8.96 -7.32
C SER A 188 4.62 9.91 -6.42
N ILE A 189 4.82 9.53 -5.16
CA ILE A 189 5.59 10.29 -4.18
C ILE A 189 7.01 10.52 -4.68
N LYS A 190 7.50 11.74 -4.51
CA LYS A 190 8.87 12.17 -4.82
C LYS A 190 9.61 12.46 -3.51
N LYS A 191 10.94 12.54 -3.57
CA LYS A 191 11.77 12.80 -2.39
C LYS A 191 11.44 14.14 -1.70
N GLU A 192 11.04 15.14 -2.47
CA GLU A 192 10.66 16.46 -1.97
C GLU A 192 9.36 16.42 -1.14
N HIS A 193 8.55 15.37 -1.29
CA HIS A 193 7.32 15.20 -0.52
C HIS A 193 7.57 14.54 0.85
N ILE A 194 8.70 13.87 1.06
CA ILE A 194 8.99 13.14 2.31
C ILE A 194 8.94 14.06 3.54
N PRO A 195 9.56 15.26 3.54
CA PRO A 195 9.46 16.18 4.68
C PRO A 195 8.02 16.56 5.02
N ILE A 196 7.17 16.78 4.01
CA ILE A 196 5.76 17.13 4.20
C ILE A 196 4.99 15.96 4.81
N LEU A 197 5.20 14.74 4.28
CA LEU A 197 4.57 13.52 4.82
C LEU A 197 4.98 13.25 6.27
N LYS A 198 6.24 13.51 6.61
CA LYS A 198 6.76 13.40 7.98
C LYS A 198 6.14 14.46 8.90
N GLU A 199 6.01 15.70 8.42
CA GLU A 199 5.41 16.80 9.18
C GLU A 199 3.96 16.52 9.57
N ILE A 200 3.17 15.95 8.65
CA ILE A 200 1.76 15.60 8.92
C ILE A 200 1.60 14.29 9.71
N GLY A 201 2.68 13.65 10.14
CA GLY A 201 2.63 12.46 10.99
C GLY A 201 2.41 11.12 10.27
N THR A 202 2.67 11.04 8.96
CA THR A 202 2.49 9.77 8.20
C THR A 202 3.35 8.65 8.80
N ASP A 203 2.78 7.47 9.05
CA ASP A 203 3.52 6.33 9.58
C ASP A 203 4.34 5.61 8.51
N ILE A 204 3.75 5.38 7.33
CA ILE A 204 4.34 4.61 6.23
C ILE A 204 4.25 5.41 4.92
N VAL A 205 5.39 5.60 4.24
CA VAL A 205 5.41 6.16 2.87
C VAL A 205 5.66 5.08 1.84
N GLY A 206 4.82 5.01 0.81
CA GLY A 206 4.93 4.04 -0.28
C GLY A 206 5.54 4.64 -1.55
N VAL A 207 6.61 4.02 -2.05
CA VAL A 207 7.30 4.45 -3.29
C VAL A 207 7.51 3.31 -4.28
N ARG A 208 7.50 3.67 -5.57
CA ARG A 208 8.07 2.86 -6.67
C ARG A 208 8.88 3.75 -7.59
N GLY A 209 8.23 4.74 -8.21
CA GLY A 209 8.88 5.65 -9.17
C GLY A 209 10.12 6.34 -8.61
N ALA A 210 10.03 6.92 -7.40
CA ALA A 210 11.18 7.56 -6.73
C ALA A 210 12.34 6.62 -6.40
N ALA A 211 12.08 5.31 -6.31
CA ALA A 211 13.12 4.30 -6.08
C ALA A 211 13.67 3.71 -7.39
N CYS A 212 13.07 4.02 -8.55
CA CYS A 212 13.52 3.54 -9.85
C CYS A 212 14.48 4.52 -10.53
N LYS A 213 15.50 4.02 -11.24
CA LYS A 213 16.39 4.86 -12.05
C LYS A 213 15.60 5.77 -13.00
N GLY A 214 15.96 7.06 -13.02
CA GLY A 214 15.31 8.06 -13.86
C GLY A 214 13.88 8.42 -13.45
N GLY A 215 13.39 7.94 -12.29
CA GLY A 215 12.00 8.17 -11.87
C GLY A 215 10.97 7.38 -12.68
N ASP A 216 11.41 6.52 -13.61
CA ASP A 216 10.53 5.77 -14.50
C ASP A 216 10.08 4.46 -13.84
N ARG A 217 8.82 4.40 -13.42
CA ARG A 217 8.23 3.21 -12.79
C ARG A 217 7.99 2.02 -13.73
N ASN A 218 8.02 2.25 -15.05
CA ASN A 218 7.65 1.28 -16.08
C ASN A 218 8.90 0.65 -16.71
N ASN A 219 9.86 1.48 -17.15
CA ASN A 219 11.12 1.00 -17.75
C ASN A 219 12.30 1.06 -16.78
N GLY A 220 12.21 1.87 -15.74
CA GLY A 220 13.22 1.93 -14.68
C GLY A 220 13.03 0.79 -13.68
N ARG A 221 14.16 0.33 -13.13
CA ARG A 221 14.23 -0.68 -12.06
C ARG A 221 14.66 -0.03 -10.77
N ILE A 222 14.30 -0.65 -9.65
CA ILE A 222 14.70 -0.20 -8.31
C ILE A 222 16.23 -0.10 -8.23
N ASP A 223 16.70 0.99 -7.64
CA ASP A 223 18.10 1.27 -7.38
C ASP A 223 18.34 1.47 -5.88
N ARG A 224 19.27 0.69 -5.31
CA ARG A 224 19.58 0.74 -3.89
C ARG A 224 20.03 2.11 -3.37
N GLU A 225 20.69 2.94 -4.20
CA GLU A 225 21.17 4.26 -3.78
C GLU A 225 19.99 5.23 -3.64
N LEU A 226 19.01 5.16 -4.55
CA LEU A 226 17.77 5.94 -4.43
C LEU A 226 16.98 5.50 -3.19
N VAL A 227 16.87 4.20 -2.95
CA VAL A 227 16.20 3.69 -1.74
C VAL A 227 16.93 4.17 -0.47
N ARG A 228 18.27 4.18 -0.47
CA ARG A 228 19.07 4.69 0.66
C ARG A 228 18.85 6.19 0.90
N GLU A 229 18.81 7.01 -0.16
CA GLU A 229 18.49 8.44 -0.06
C GLU A 229 17.10 8.65 0.56
N LEU A 230 16.09 7.92 0.08
CA LEU A 230 14.72 8.00 0.61
C LEU A 230 14.66 7.53 2.07
N LYS A 231 15.42 6.49 2.45
CA LYS A 231 15.47 5.97 3.81
C LYS A 231 16.07 6.99 4.78
N GLU A 232 17.13 7.70 4.40
CA GLU A 232 17.70 8.78 5.21
C GLU A 232 16.69 9.91 5.45
N LEU A 233 15.91 10.29 4.43
CA LEU A 233 14.86 11.31 4.57
C LEU A 233 13.69 10.86 5.47
N CYS A 234 13.49 9.56 5.64
CA CYS A 234 12.42 8.99 6.48
C CYS A 234 12.77 8.91 7.98
N LYS A 235 14.05 9.05 8.34
CA LYS A 235 14.51 9.17 9.73
C LYS A 235 14.04 10.51 10.29
#